data_AF-A0A2W7AVD2-F1
#
_entry.id   AF-A0A2W7AVD2-F1
#
_cell.length_a   1.000
_cell.length_b   1.000
_cell.length_c   1.000
_cell.angle_alpha   90.00
_cell.angle_beta   90.00
_cell.angle_gamma   90.00
#
_symmetry.space_group_name_H-M   'P 1'
#
loop_
_entity.id
_entity.type
_entity.pdbx_description
1 polymer ?
#
loop_
_entity_poly.entity_id
_entity_poly.type
_entity_poly.pdbx_seq_one_letter_code
_entity_poly.pdbx_strand_id
1 'polypeptide(L)'
;MSKNDNDYNQFLPGDNLNSEKIFFEVPADLKSPYQERIPSGYDPMGEIYLRGRASRSLASGRIPWWVLISGWLFFGGLALFTLIPAITLGEFSFLPALAIIAIFFVILGRGTAAKLSIKKRKNNKRI
;
A
#
# COMPACT_ATOMS: atom_id res chain seq x y z
N MET A 1 21.93 -11.45 -51.97
CA MET A 1 21.38 -11.29 -50.60
C MET A 1 22.49 -11.62 -49.63
N SER A 2 22.98 -10.80 -48.71
CA SER A 2 22.71 -9.41 -48.33
C SER A 2 24.01 -8.88 -47.73
N LYS A 3 24.48 -7.71 -48.19
CA LYS A 3 25.60 -6.92 -47.66
C LYS A 3 24.95 -5.92 -46.70
N ASN A 4 25.26 -5.95 -45.41
CA ASN A 4 24.94 -4.87 -44.48
C ASN A 4 25.59 -5.18 -43.12
N ASP A 5 26.73 -4.56 -42.80
CA ASP A 5 27.24 -4.53 -41.42
C ASP A 5 28.24 -3.38 -41.13
N ASN A 6 28.43 -2.40 -42.02
CA ASN A 6 29.54 -1.43 -41.88
C ASN A 6 29.15 0.06 -41.83
N ASP A 7 27.88 0.42 -41.66
CA ASP A 7 27.45 1.84 -41.67
C ASP A 7 27.68 2.59 -40.34
N TYR A 8 28.14 1.91 -39.29
CA TYR A 8 28.38 2.55 -37.98
C TYR A 8 29.74 3.25 -37.89
N ASN A 9 30.68 2.94 -38.80
CA ASN A 9 32.05 3.44 -38.72
C ASN A 9 32.29 4.73 -39.52
N GLN A 10 31.27 5.26 -40.19
CA GLN A 10 31.42 6.46 -41.03
C GLN A 10 31.22 7.78 -40.27
N PHE A 11 30.70 7.74 -39.04
CA PHE A 11 30.39 8.93 -38.25
C PHE A 11 31.43 9.30 -37.20
N LEU A 12 32.50 8.52 -37.07
CA LEU A 12 33.62 8.86 -36.19
C LEU A 12 34.77 9.37 -37.08
N PRO A 13 35.05 10.68 -37.12
CA PRO A 13 36.23 11.18 -37.81
C PRO A 13 37.45 10.48 -37.20
N GLY A 14 38.19 9.77 -38.04
CA GLY A 14 39.44 9.11 -37.68
C GLY A 14 40.53 10.15 -37.44
N ASP A 15 40.43 10.86 -36.33
CA ASP A 15 41.45 11.78 -35.89
C ASP A 15 42.35 11.11 -34.86
N ASN A 16 43.64 11.24 -35.17
CA ASN A 16 44.83 10.73 -34.53
C ASN A 16 45.01 11.37 -33.13
N LEU A 17 44.04 11.19 -32.24
CA LEU A 17 44.06 11.75 -30.90
C LEU A 17 44.90 10.84 -30.02
N ASN A 18 46.10 11.34 -29.70
CA ASN A 18 46.88 10.91 -28.54
C ASN A 18 45.94 10.54 -27.40
N SER A 19 46.23 9.40 -26.78
CA SER A 19 45.55 8.87 -25.59
C SER A 19 45.78 9.72 -24.34
N GLU A 20 45.84 11.04 -24.47
CA GLU A 20 45.60 11.97 -23.37
C GLU A 20 44.12 11.85 -22.99
N LYS A 21 43.90 10.86 -22.12
CA LYS A 21 42.76 10.67 -21.22
C LYS A 21 41.86 11.91 -21.18
N ILE A 22 40.88 11.93 -22.08
CA ILE A 22 39.88 12.99 -22.13
C ILE A 22 39.05 12.86 -20.86
N PHE A 23 39.32 13.71 -19.88
CA PHE A 23 38.57 13.78 -18.64
C PHE A 23 37.24 14.49 -18.93
N PHE A 24 36.19 13.71 -19.10
CA PHE A 24 34.83 14.25 -19.08
C PHE A 24 34.45 14.50 -17.62
N GLU A 25 34.48 15.77 -17.20
CA GLU A 25 33.90 16.20 -15.92
C GLU A 25 32.38 16.07 -16.01
N VAL A 26 31.86 14.92 -15.59
CA VAL A 26 30.42 14.74 -15.41
C VAL A 26 30.03 15.52 -14.15
N PRO A 27 29.16 16.54 -14.25
CA PRO A 27 28.71 17.28 -13.08
C PRO A 27 28.03 16.31 -12.11
N ALA A 28 28.47 16.30 -10.86
CA ALA A 28 27.96 15.39 -9.83
C ALA A 28 26.46 15.59 -9.54
N ASP A 29 25.90 16.75 -9.89
CA ASP A 29 24.50 17.11 -9.67
C ASP A 29 23.66 16.96 -10.95
N LEU A 30 23.48 15.71 -11.38
CA LEU A 30 22.35 15.36 -12.25
C LEU A 30 21.07 15.41 -11.40
N LYS A 31 20.50 16.60 -11.22
CA LYS A 31 19.13 16.71 -10.69
C LYS A 31 18.22 15.93 -11.63
N SER A 32 17.59 14.86 -11.13
CA SER A 32 16.68 14.06 -11.93
C SER A 32 15.60 14.99 -12.51
N PRO A 33 15.35 14.96 -13.84
CA PRO A 33 14.35 15.83 -14.45
C PRO A 33 12.94 15.61 -13.87
N TYR A 34 12.73 14.44 -13.28
CA TYR A 34 11.58 14.12 -12.46
C TYR A 34 12.00 14.14 -10.99
N GLN A 35 11.90 15.30 -10.36
CA GLN A 35 11.89 15.36 -8.91
C GLN A 35 10.48 14.96 -8.48
N GLU A 36 10.30 13.75 -7.94
CA GLU A 36 9.00 13.28 -7.48
C GLU A 36 8.43 14.28 -6.46
N ARG A 37 7.46 15.08 -6.91
CA ARG A 37 6.78 16.05 -6.06
C ARG A 37 6.04 15.25 -4.99
N ILE A 38 6.44 15.41 -3.73
CA ILE A 38 5.71 14.82 -2.61
C ILE A 38 4.29 15.36 -2.71
N PRO A 39 3.26 14.49 -2.89
CA PRO A 39 1.90 14.96 -3.08
C PRO A 39 1.47 15.72 -1.83
N SER A 40 1.23 17.02 -1.99
CA SER A 40 0.72 17.89 -0.95
C SER A 40 -0.80 17.79 -0.90
N GLY A 41 -1.39 17.66 0.29
CA GLY A 41 -2.85 17.61 0.45
C GLY A 41 -3.60 18.92 0.11
N TYR A 42 -2.88 19.97 -0.31
CA TYR A 42 -3.47 21.26 -0.71
C TYR A 42 -3.84 21.33 -2.20
N ASP A 43 -3.35 20.40 -3.02
CA ASP A 43 -3.67 20.31 -4.44
C ASP A 43 -4.73 19.21 -4.62
N PRO A 44 -5.85 19.46 -5.34
CA PRO A 44 -6.89 18.45 -5.56
C PRO A 44 -6.35 17.13 -6.11
N MET A 45 -5.28 17.16 -6.92
CA MET A 45 -4.66 15.93 -7.43
C MET A 45 -3.87 15.18 -6.34
N GLY A 46 -3.21 15.91 -5.45
CA GLY A 46 -2.48 15.36 -4.30
C GLY A 46 -3.41 14.75 -3.25
N GLU A 47 -4.57 15.37 -3.03
CA GLU A 47 -5.60 14.87 -2.11
C GLU A 47 -6.13 13.49 -2.54
N ILE A 48 -6.49 13.32 -3.82
CA ILE A 48 -6.96 12.04 -4.37
C ILE A 48 -5.90 10.96 -4.18
N TYR A 49 -4.63 11.29 -4.45
CA TYR A 49 -3.53 10.35 -4.29
C TYR A 49 -3.32 9.94 -2.83
N LEU A 50 -3.35 10.89 -1.90
CA LEU A 50 -3.24 10.63 -0.47
C LEU A 50 -4.41 9.79 0.05
N ARG A 51 -5.64 10.08 -0.40
CA ARG A 51 -6.84 9.32 -0.03
C ARG A 51 -6.80 7.90 -0.56
N GLY A 52 -6.34 7.70 -1.80
CA GLY A 52 -6.14 6.38 -2.40
C GLY A 52 -5.03 5.58 -1.69
N ARG A 53 -3.95 6.23 -1.28
CA ARG A 53 -2.87 5.60 -0.50
C ARG A 53 -3.33 5.23 0.90
N ALA A 54 -4.08 6.11 1.57
CA ALA A 54 -4.61 5.87 2.90
C ALA A 54 -5.56 4.66 2.90
N SER A 55 -6.50 4.60 1.95
CA SER A 55 -7.44 3.47 1.80
C SER A 55 -6.74 2.16 1.46
N ARG A 56 -5.73 2.17 0.57
CA ARG A 56 -4.88 0.99 0.35
C ARG A 56 -4.08 0.57 1.59
N SER A 57 -3.59 1.52 2.39
CA SER A 57 -2.84 1.20 3.61
C SER A 57 -3.73 0.61 4.72
N LEU A 58 -4.98 1.04 4.79
CA LEU A 58 -6.00 0.48 5.68
C LEU A 58 -6.36 -0.95 5.25
N ALA A 59 -6.54 -1.19 3.96
CA ALA A 59 -6.80 -2.52 3.40
C ALA A 59 -5.59 -3.46 3.53
N SER A 60 -4.36 -2.94 3.55
CA SER A 60 -3.13 -3.73 3.65
C SER A 60 -2.76 -4.12 5.09
N GLY A 61 -3.70 -4.20 6.04
CA GLY A 61 -3.45 -4.74 7.39
C GLY A 61 -2.45 -3.94 8.26
N ARG A 62 -2.18 -2.67 7.94
CA ARG A 62 -1.33 -1.78 8.77
C ARG A 62 -2.07 -1.18 9.98
N ILE A 63 -3.33 -1.56 10.18
CA ILE A 63 -4.14 -1.13 11.31
C ILE A 63 -3.42 -1.47 12.62
N PRO A 64 -3.33 -0.57 13.62
CA PRO A 64 -2.69 -0.84 14.91
C PRO A 64 -3.34 -2.03 15.62
N TRP A 65 -2.56 -2.83 16.37
CA TRP A 65 -3.10 -4.05 17.00
C TRP A 65 -4.12 -3.70 18.09
N TRP A 66 -3.86 -2.60 18.81
CA TRP A 66 -4.78 -2.03 19.79
C TRP A 66 -6.13 -1.63 19.20
N VAL A 67 -6.18 -1.15 17.95
CA VAL A 67 -7.45 -0.81 17.28
C VAL A 67 -8.28 -2.06 17.00
N LEU A 68 -7.64 -3.17 16.64
CA LEU A 68 -8.35 -4.45 16.46
C LEU A 68 -8.86 -5.00 17.80
N ILE A 69 -8.03 -4.97 18.86
CA ILE A 69 -8.46 -5.44 20.19
C ILE A 69 -9.64 -4.61 20.71
N SER A 70 -9.52 -3.29 20.65
CA SER A 70 -10.60 -2.39 21.10
C SER A 70 -11.87 -2.56 20.26
N GLY A 71 -11.74 -2.71 18.94
CA GLY A 71 -12.89 -3.02 18.08
C GLY A 71 -13.57 -4.33 18.49
N TRP A 72 -12.81 -5.41 18.65
CA TRP A 72 -13.39 -6.69 19.11
C TRP A 72 -14.04 -6.59 20.48
N LEU A 73 -13.45 -5.85 21.42
CA LEU A 73 -14.02 -5.64 22.75
C LEU A 73 -15.33 -4.85 22.69
N PHE A 74 -15.36 -3.76 21.93
CA PHE A 74 -16.50 -2.84 21.87
C PHE A 74 -17.68 -3.46 21.10
N PHE A 75 -17.42 -3.98 19.90
CA PHE A 75 -18.44 -4.64 19.09
C PHE A 75 -18.86 -6.00 19.66
N GLY A 76 -17.94 -6.71 20.33
CA GLY A 76 -18.26 -7.94 21.05
C GLY A 76 -19.11 -7.73 22.29
N GLY A 77 -18.81 -6.70 23.07
CA GLY A 77 -19.66 -6.28 24.19
C GLY A 77 -21.07 -5.90 23.73
N LEU A 78 -21.17 -5.11 22.65
CA LEU A 78 -22.45 -4.75 22.04
C LEU A 78 -23.23 -5.97 21.54
N ALA A 79 -22.57 -6.90 20.86
CA ALA A 79 -23.22 -8.14 20.42
C ALA A 79 -23.82 -8.90 21.60
N LEU A 80 -23.04 -9.15 22.65
CA LEU A 80 -23.52 -9.86 23.83
C LEU A 80 -24.66 -9.10 24.53
N PHE A 81 -24.54 -7.77 24.63
CA PHE A 81 -25.57 -6.92 25.21
C PHE A 81 -26.89 -6.99 24.43
N THR A 82 -26.85 -7.16 23.11
CA THR A 82 -28.07 -7.35 22.30
C THR A 82 -28.55 -8.81 22.25
N LEU A 83 -27.63 -9.78 22.37
CA LEU A 83 -27.93 -11.21 22.29
C LEU A 83 -28.66 -11.71 23.55
N ILE A 84 -28.20 -11.29 24.74
CA ILE A 84 -28.81 -11.66 26.02
C ILE A 84 -30.31 -11.31 26.08
N PRO A 85 -30.75 -10.07 25.82
CA PRO A 85 -32.17 -9.72 25.81
C PRO A 85 -32.94 -10.42 24.68
N ALA A 86 -32.32 -10.60 23.51
CA ALA A 86 -32.96 -11.32 22.41
C ALA A 86 -33.32 -12.77 22.78
N ILE A 87 -32.45 -13.46 23.54
CA ILE A 87 -32.69 -14.84 23.99
C ILE A 87 -33.64 -14.86 25.20
N THR A 88 -33.45 -13.97 26.18
CA THR A 88 -34.21 -13.99 27.44
C THR A 88 -35.64 -13.50 27.28
N LEU A 89 -35.87 -12.47 26.46
CA LEU A 89 -37.19 -11.93 26.17
C LEU A 89 -37.86 -12.63 24.97
N GLY A 90 -37.10 -13.37 24.16
CA GLY A 90 -37.62 -14.04 22.97
C GLY A 90 -38.10 -13.08 21.87
N GLU A 91 -37.69 -11.80 21.95
CA GLU A 91 -38.15 -10.79 21.01
C GLU A 91 -37.31 -10.78 19.73
N PHE A 92 -37.97 -11.13 18.62
CA PHE A 92 -37.38 -11.08 17.29
C PHE A 92 -37.06 -9.65 16.82
N SER A 93 -37.58 -8.62 17.49
CA SER A 93 -37.30 -7.21 17.21
C SER A 93 -35.80 -6.85 17.27
N PHE A 94 -34.99 -7.65 17.97
CA PHE A 94 -33.54 -7.48 18.06
C PHE A 94 -32.74 -8.10 16.89
N LEU A 95 -33.36 -8.92 16.03
CA LEU A 95 -32.72 -9.50 14.83
C LEU A 95 -32.07 -8.46 13.90
N PRO A 96 -32.72 -7.35 13.52
CA PRO A 96 -32.09 -6.35 12.66
C PRO A 96 -30.86 -5.70 13.32
N ALA A 97 -30.89 -5.48 14.64
CA ALA A 97 -29.73 -4.96 15.36
C ALA A 97 -28.56 -5.97 15.34
N LEU A 98 -28.84 -7.26 15.54
CA LEU A 98 -27.84 -8.33 15.42
C LEU A 98 -27.25 -8.44 14.02
N ALA A 99 -28.07 -8.28 12.97
CA ALA A 99 -27.59 -8.32 11.59
C ALA A 99 -26.59 -7.19 11.28
N ILE A 100 -26.84 -5.98 11.79
CA ILE A 100 -25.92 -4.85 11.66
C ILE A 100 -24.62 -5.14 12.40
N ILE A 101 -24.69 -5.65 13.62
CA ILE A 101 -23.51 -5.99 14.41
C ILE A 101 -22.68 -7.08 13.71
N ALA A 102 -23.32 -8.08 13.09
CA ALA A 102 -22.63 -9.12 12.34
C ALA A 102 -21.78 -8.57 11.18
N ILE A 103 -22.22 -7.50 10.52
CA ILE A 103 -21.43 -6.84 9.46
C ILE A 103 -20.11 -6.30 10.03
N PHE A 104 -20.15 -5.66 11.20
CA PHE A 104 -18.94 -5.17 11.86
C PHE A 104 -17.98 -6.31 12.22
N PHE A 105 -18.49 -7.46 12.66
CA PHE A 105 -17.68 -8.65 12.91
C PHE A 105 -17.00 -9.18 11.65
N VAL A 106 -17.70 -9.21 10.50
CA VAL A 106 -17.11 -9.63 9.23
C VAL A 106 -15.98 -8.69 8.82
N ILE A 107 -16.17 -7.38 8.98
CA ILE A 107 -15.13 -6.37 8.67
C ILE A 107 -13.92 -6.54 9.60
N LEU A 108 -14.14 -6.68 10.90
CA LEU A 108 -13.09 -6.91 11.90
C LEU A 108 -12.35 -8.23 11.66
N GLY A 109 -13.07 -9.31 11.34
CA GLY A 109 -12.49 -10.61 11.00
C GLY A 109 -11.63 -10.57 9.74
N ARG A 110 -12.04 -9.81 8.71
CA ARG A 110 -11.20 -9.58 7.53
C ARG A 110 -9.95 -8.76 7.86
N GLY A 111 -10.08 -7.74 8.70
CA GLY A 111 -8.97 -6.92 9.16
C GLY A 111 -7.93 -7.69 9.98
N THR A 112 -8.38 -8.53 10.92
CA THR A 112 -7.49 -9.40 11.71
C THR A 112 -6.79 -10.43 10.83
N ALA A 113 -7.51 -11.08 9.91
CA ALA A 113 -6.94 -12.05 8.98
C ALA A 113 -5.87 -11.43 8.07
N ALA A 114 -6.14 -10.26 7.49
CA ALA A 114 -5.18 -9.52 6.67
C ALA A 114 -3.91 -9.13 7.45
N LYS A 115 -4.06 -8.79 8.74
CA LYS A 115 -2.92 -8.45 9.58
C LYS A 115 -2.07 -9.67 9.95
N LEU A 116 -2.71 -10.80 10.25
CA LEU A 116 -2.02 -12.06 10.54
C LEU A 116 -1.24 -12.59 9.33
N SER A 117 -1.80 -12.47 8.12
CA SER A 117 -1.14 -12.92 6.89
C SER A 117 0.15 -12.16 6.59
N ILE A 118 0.20 -10.85 6.86
CA ILE A 118 1.39 -10.02 6.68
C ILE A 118 2.47 -10.36 7.71
N LYS A 119 2.08 -10.61 8.97
CA LYS A 119 3.01 -11.04 10.01
C LYS A 119 3.68 -12.37 9.64
N LYS A 120 2.91 -13.32 9.10
CA LYS A 120 3.41 -14.61 8.61
C LYS A 120 4.42 -14.44 7.46
N ARG A 121 4.12 -13.57 6.49
CA ARG A 121 5.02 -13.29 5.34
C ARG A 121 6.31 -12.58 5.76
N LYS A 122 6.28 -11.71 6.78
CA LYS A 122 7.48 -11.06 7.32
C LYS A 122 8.39 -12.05 8.05
N ASN A 123 7.82 -13.04 8.73
CA ASN A 123 8.60 -14.06 9.44
C ASN A 123 9.32 -15.00 8.46
N ASN A 124 8.66 -15.35 7.35
CA ASN A 124 9.22 -16.27 6.35
C ASN A 124 10.32 -15.66 5.46
N LYS A 125 10.54 -14.34 5.53
CA LYS A 125 11.64 -13.64 4.83
C LYS A 125 12.89 -13.43 5.70
N ARG A 126 12.83 -13.87 6.96
CA ARG A 126 13.92 -13.74 7.95
C ARG A 126 14.61 -15.08 8.23
N ILE A 127 14.24 -16.12 7.50
CA ILE A 127 14.89 -17.43 7.43
C ILE A 127 15.52 -17.50 6.05
#